data_AF-A0A8J4DVP2-F1
#
_entry.id   AF-A0A8J4DVP2-F1
#
_cell.length_a   1.000
_cell.length_b   1.000
_cell.length_c   1.000
_cell.angle_alpha   90.00
_cell.angle_beta   90.00
_cell.angle_gamma   90.00
#
_symmetry.space_group_name_H-M   'P 1'
#
loop_
_entity.id
_entity.type
_entity.pdbx_description
1 polymer ?
#
loop_
_entity_poly.entity_id
_entity_poly.type
_entity_poly.pdbx_seq_one_letter_code
_entity_poly.pdbx_strand_id
1 'polypeptide(L)' 'MGHRHPQQPCAAIERLGAVREGVLRKHRRRADGSWRDTVVYSLLDDDWPTAKQALQAPIAQSTDR' A
#
# COMPACT_ATOMS: atom_id res chain seq x y z
N MET A 1 2.00 -8.36 -25.91
CA MET A 1 0.85 -8.12 -25.03
C MET A 1 1.34 -8.24 -23.60
N GLY A 2 1.71 -7.12 -22.98
CA GLY A 2 2.35 -7.13 -21.66
C GLY A 2 1.31 -7.32 -20.56
N HIS A 3 1.38 -8.45 -19.85
CA HIS A 3 0.60 -8.71 -18.65
C HIS A 3 0.93 -7.65 -17.61
N ARG A 4 0.01 -6.70 -17.43
CA ARG A 4 0.11 -5.60 -16.48
C ARG A 4 -0.12 -6.16 -15.09
N HIS A 5 0.91 -6.21 -14.25
CA HIS A 5 0.69 -6.42 -12.82
C HIS A 5 0.09 -5.12 -12.24
N PRO A 6 -1.14 -5.15 -11.68
CA PRO A 6 -1.54 -4.09 -10.77
C PRO A 6 -0.46 -4.01 -9.69
N GLN A 7 -0.08 -2.80 -9.29
CA GLN A 7 0.86 -2.69 -8.18
C GLN A 7 0.26 -3.42 -7.00
N GLN A 8 0.97 -4.43 -6.53
CA GLN A 8 0.46 -5.26 -5.47
C GLN A 8 0.15 -4.35 -4.27
N PRO A 9 -1.03 -4.50 -3.65
CA PRO A 9 -1.34 -3.77 -2.44
C PRO A 9 -0.16 -3.94 -1.46
N CYS A 10 0.27 -2.84 -0.86
CA CYS A 10 1.35 -2.90 0.11
C CYS A 10 0.82 -3.58 1.37
N ALA A 11 1.06 -4.89 1.49
CA ALA A 11 0.70 -5.65 2.69
C ALA A 11 1.25 -5.02 3.97
N ALA A 12 2.36 -4.27 3.89
CA ALA A 12 2.89 -3.49 5.00
C ALA A 12 1.92 -2.36 5.46
N ILE A 13 1.28 -1.65 4.52
CA ILE A 13 0.35 -0.54 4.83
C ILE A 13 -0.93 -1.09 5.46
N GLU A 14 -1.43 -2.22 4.96
CA GLU A 14 -2.60 -2.90 5.53
C GLU A 14 -2.33 -3.43 6.95
N ARG A 15 -1.10 -3.92 7.21
CA ARG A 15 -0.67 -4.36 8.55
C ARG A 15 -0.57 -3.22 9.57
N LEU A 16 -0.45 -1.98 9.12
CA LEU A 16 -0.49 -0.80 9.99
C LEU A 16 -1.92 -0.40 10.37
N GLY A 17 -2.94 -1.11 9.86
CA GLY A 17 -4.35 -0.78 10.09
C GLY A 17 -4.89 0.30 9.16
N ALA A 18 -4.15 0.69 8.11
CA ALA A 18 -4.65 1.62 7.12
C ALA A 18 -5.75 0.96 6.26
N VAL A 19 -6.84 1.70 6.04
CA VAL A 19 -8.01 1.23 5.30
C VAL A 19 -7.81 1.48 3.80
N ARG A 20 -8.15 0.50 2.97
CA ARG A 20 -8.08 0.63 1.50
C ARG A 20 -9.36 1.29 0.96
N GLU A 21 -9.25 2.56 0.58
CA GLU A 21 -10.37 3.36 0.07
C GLU A 21 -10.71 3.08 -1.39
N GLY A 22 -9.70 2.74 -2.21
CA GLY A 22 -9.97 2.46 -3.61
C GLY A 22 -8.76 2.43 -4.52
N VAL A 23 -9.04 2.39 -5.83
CA VAL A 23 -8.02 2.35 -6.90
C VAL A 23 -8.29 3.42 -7.94
N LEU A 24 -7.36 4.37 -8.06
CA LEU A 24 -7.34 5.35 -9.14
C LEU A 24 -6.76 4.70 -10.39
N ARG A 25 -7.62 4.38 -11.36
CA ARG A 25 -7.24 3.72 -12.62
C ARG A 25 -6.58 4.71 -13.57
N LYS A 26 -5.47 4.30 -14.21
CA LYS A 26 -4.67 5.13 -15.13
C LYS A 26 -4.28 6.50 -14.54
N HIS A 27 -4.01 6.56 -13.24
CA HIS A 27 -3.74 7.81 -12.54
C HIS A 27 -2.41 8.45 -12.96
N ARG A 28 -1.37 7.65 -13.21
CA ARG A 28 -0.04 8.16 -13.54
C ARG A 28 0.48 7.54 -14.83
N ARG A 29 1.05 8.37 -15.70
CA ARG A 29 1.77 7.92 -16.89
C ARG A 29 3.25 7.78 -16.55
N ARG A 30 3.86 6.68 -16.99
CA ARG A 30 5.30 6.43 -16.86
C ARG A 30 6.05 7.02 -18.05
N ALA A 31 7.37 7.13 -17.91
CA ALA A 31 8.25 7.62 -18.98
C ALA A 31 8.19 6.73 -20.24
N ASP A 32 7.91 5.44 -20.08
CA ASP A 32 7.70 4.47 -21.17
C ASP A 32 6.32 4.61 -21.87
N GLY A 33 5.49 5.57 -21.44
CA GLY A 33 4.15 5.79 -21.98
C GLY A 33 3.06 4.88 -21.40
N SER A 34 3.40 3.91 -20.54
CA SER A 34 2.44 3.04 -19.87
C SER A 34 1.66 3.77 -18.76
N TRP A 35 0.49 3.23 -18.43
CA TRP A 35 -0.35 3.73 -17.35
C TRP A 35 -0.18 2.90 -16.08
N ARG A 36 -0.20 3.58 -14.92
CA ARG A 36 -0.18 3.01 -13.58
C ARG A 36 -1.48 3.32 -12.85
N ASP A 37 -2.03 2.29 -12.20
CA ASP A 37 -3.11 2.43 -11.23
C ASP A 37 -2.53 2.72 -9.84
N THR A 38 -3.23 3.54 -9.04
CA THR A 38 -2.81 3.90 -7.67
C THR A 38 -3.82 3.38 -6.67
N VAL A 39 -3.39 2.55 -5.73
CA VAL A 39 -4.21 2.19 -4.57
C VAL A 39 -4.13 3.31 -3.55
N VAL A 40 -5.28 3.76 -3.04
CA VAL A 40 -5.37 4.80 -2.02
C VAL A 40 -5.70 4.14 -0.69
N TYR A 41 -4.95 4.54 0.33
CA TYR A 41 -5.15 4.13 1.71
C TYR A 41 -5.41 5.37 2.57
N SER A 42 -6.21 5.20 3.62
CA SER A 42 -6.52 6.21 4.64
C SER A 42 -6.18 5.66 6.03
N LEU A 43 -5.88 6.57 6.94
CA LEU A 43 -5.80 6.30 8.36
C LEU A 43 -6.35 7.55 9.06
N LEU A 44 -7.40 7.38 9.87
CA LEU A 44 -7.99 8.48 10.61
C LEU A 44 -7.26 8.69 11.95
N ASP A 45 -7.58 9.78 12.63
CA ASP A 45 -7.09 10.07 13.98
C ASP A 45 -7.49 9.00 14.98
N ASP A 46 -8.71 8.47 14.87
CA ASP A 46 -9.21 7.36 15.70
C ASP A 46 -8.42 6.05 15.49
N ASP A 47 -7.82 5.85 14.32
CA ASP A 47 -7.04 4.64 13.99
C ASP A 47 -5.58 4.75 14.46
N TRP A 48 -5.12 5.96 14.78
CA TRP A 48 -3.72 6.24 15.12
C TRP A 48 -3.18 5.45 16.31
N PRO A 49 -3.92 5.26 17.43
CA PRO A 49 -3.42 4.47 18.56
C PRO A 49 -3.02 3.05 18.14
N THR A 50 -3.82 2.41 17.29
CA THR A 50 -3.57 1.06 16.78
C THR A 50 -2.39 1.04 15.81
N ALA A 51 -2.33 1.99 14.87
CA ALA A 51 -1.22 2.10 13.94
C ALA A 51 0.11 2.38 14.65
N LYS A 52 0.09 3.21 15.69
CA LYS A 52 1.24 3.51 16.54
C LYS A 52 1.75 2.26 17.26
N GLN A 53 0.86 1.43 17.81
CA GLN A 53 1.26 0.15 18.41
C GLN A 53 1.88 -0.79 17.38
N ALA A 54 1.32 -0.87 16.17
CA ALA A 54 1.87 -1.68 15.09
C ALA A 54 3.26 -1.20 14.63
N LEU A 55 3.50 0.12 14.62
CA LEU A 55 4.80 0.73 14.32
C LEU A 55 5.83 0.51 15.44
N GLN A 56 5.39 0.47 16.69
CA GLN A 56 6.24 0.25 17.86
C GLN A 56 6.53 -1.24 18.10
N ALA A 57 5.74 -2.14 17.52
CA ALA A 57 5.99 -3.56 17.56
C ALA A 57 7.36 -3.86 16.92
N PRO A 58 8.16 -4.78 17.49
CA PRO A 58 9.43 -5.16 16.89
C PRO A 58 9.17 -5.64 15.46
N ILE A 59 9.90 -5.03 14.51
CA ILE A 59 9.86 -5.43 13.11
C ILE A 59 10.35 -6.88 13.10
N ALA A 60 9.42 -7.83 12.93
CA ALA A 60 9.78 -9.20 12.65
C ALA A 60 10.60 -9.15 11.36
N GLN A 61 11.92 -9.28 11.50
CA GLN A 61 12.82 -9.34 10.36
C GLN A 61 12.27 -10.45 9.48
N SER A 62 11.79 -10.06 8.29
CA SER A 62 11.41 -11.04 7.29
C SER A 62 12.73 -11.66 6.88
N THR A 63 13.05 -12.80 7.49
CA THR A 63 14.19 -13.64 7.10
C THR A 63 13.97 -13.96 5.63
N ASP A 64 14.66 -13.19 4.79
CA ASP A 64 14.86 -13.47 3.39
C ASP A 64 15.52 -14.85 3.31
N ARG A 65 14.89 -15.75 2.57
CA ARG A 65 15.32 -17.14 2.39
C ARG A 65 15.46 -17.42 0.90
#